data_AF-A0A6C0JFU0-F1
#
_entry.id   AF-A0A6C0JFU0-F1
#
_cell.length_a   1.000
_cell.length_b   1.000
_cell.length_c   1.000
_cell.angle_alpha   90.00
_cell.angle_beta   90.00
_cell.angle_gamma   90.00
#
_symmetry.space_group_name_H-M   'P 1'
#
loop_
_entity.id
_entity.type
_entity.pdbx_description
1 polymer ?
#
loop_
_entity_poly.entity_id
_entity_poly.type
_entity_poly.pdbx_seq_one_letter_code
_entity_poly.pdbx_strand_id
1 'polypeptide(L)'
;MSFRRVSSRSVRNIQNVATNVADFSNCDSKHGAVITHGLHTVVGFGHNDNTRTSFMGKVDCCLHAEISAAMNFINCIVRHNPKKYCF
;
A
#
# COMPACT_ATOMS: atom_id res chain seq x y z
N MET A 1 -27.99 -5.15 -4.05
CA MET A 1 -26.51 -5.10 -4.12
C MET A 1 -25.98 -6.46 -3.70
N SER A 2 -25.45 -7.25 -4.65
CA SER A 2 -24.90 -8.58 -4.36
C SER A 2 -23.41 -8.46 -4.03
N PHE A 3 -23.02 -8.69 -2.78
CA PHE A 3 -21.61 -8.89 -2.43
C PHE A 3 -21.11 -10.17 -3.10
N ARG A 4 -20.41 -10.03 -4.23
CA ARG A 4 -19.70 -11.16 -4.86
C ARG A 4 -18.64 -11.63 -3.86
N ARG A 5 -18.77 -12.86 -3.37
CA ARG A 5 -17.73 -13.52 -2.57
C ARG A 5 -16.44 -13.53 -3.38
N VAL A 6 -15.42 -12.83 -2.90
CA VAL A 6 -14.08 -12.86 -3.49
C VAL A 6 -13.52 -14.27 -3.32
N SER A 7 -12.91 -14.84 -4.37
CA SER A 7 -12.36 -16.19 -4.29
C SER A 7 -11.19 -16.23 -3.28
N SER A 8 -11.17 -17.25 -2.42
CA SER A 8 -10.14 -17.41 -1.38
C SER A 8 -8.72 -17.50 -1.94
N ARG A 9 -8.57 -18.02 -3.17
CA ARG A 9 -7.28 -18.11 -3.87
C ARG A 9 -6.74 -16.72 -4.27
N SER A 10 -7.62 -15.79 -4.66
CA SER A 10 -7.23 -14.41 -4.98
C SER A 10 -6.76 -13.66 -3.74
N VAL A 11 -7.46 -13.85 -2.61
CA VAL A 11 -7.10 -13.23 -1.33
C VAL A 11 -5.75 -13.74 -0.84
N ARG A 12 -5.47 -15.04 -0.92
CA ARG A 12 -4.16 -15.61 -0.58
C ARG A 12 -3.03 -15.01 -1.41
N ASN A 13 -3.25 -14.78 -2.71
CA ASN A 13 -2.23 -14.17 -3.56
C ASN A 13 -1.91 -12.74 -3.14
N ILE A 14 -2.94 -11.92 -2.82
CA ILE A 14 -2.73 -10.54 -2.36
C ILE A 14 -2.02 -10.52 -1.00
N GLN A 15 -2.41 -11.42 -0.08
CA GLN A 15 -1.76 -11.56 1.22
C GLN A 15 -0.28 -11.91 1.07
N ASN A 16 0.06 -12.86 0.20
CA ASN A 16 1.46 -13.21 -0.06
C ASN A 16 2.26 -12.01 -0.60
N VAL A 17 1.67 -11.20 -1.49
CA VAL A 17 2.32 -9.97 -1.96
C VAL A 17 2.55 -9.00 -0.80
N ALA A 18 1.55 -8.79 0.07
CA ALA A 18 1.70 -7.94 1.24
C ALA A 18 2.79 -8.46 2.20
N THR A 19 2.88 -9.79 2.41
CA THR A 19 3.93 -10.42 3.21
C THR A 19 5.31 -10.17 2.60
N ASN A 20 5.48 -10.39 1.29
CA ASN A 20 6.75 -10.12 0.61
C ASN A 20 7.13 -8.63 0.69
N VAL A 21 6.15 -7.73 0.68
CA VAL A 21 6.40 -6.29 0.87
C VAL A 21 6.83 -6.00 2.32
N ALA A 22 6.28 -6.71 3.31
CA ALA A 22 6.67 -6.56 4.71
C ALA A 22 8.15 -6.90 4.95
N ASP A 23 8.75 -7.81 4.15
CA ASP A 23 10.15 -8.20 4.30
C ASP A 23 11.15 -7.05 4.09
N PHE A 24 10.75 -6.02 3.35
CA PHE A 24 11.54 -4.79 3.18
C PHE A 24 11.60 -3.91 4.43
N SER A 25 10.73 -4.14 5.41
CA SER A 25 10.73 -3.38 6.66
C SER A 25 11.97 -3.68 7.50
N ASN A 26 12.54 -2.62 8.06
CA ASN A 26 13.60 -2.62 9.07
C ASN A 26 13.07 -2.69 10.52
N CYS A 27 11.74 -2.73 10.71
CA CYS A 27 11.13 -2.81 12.03
C CYS A 27 11.16 -4.27 12.54
N ASP A 28 11.24 -4.45 13.87
CA ASP A 28 11.11 -5.78 14.49
C ASP A 28 9.74 -6.40 14.19
N SER A 29 8.68 -5.57 14.23
CA SER A 29 7.34 -5.94 13.78
C SER A 29 7.12 -5.49 12.34
N LYS A 30 7.27 -6.41 11.40
CA LYS A 30 7.18 -6.14 9.96
C LYS A 30 5.75 -6.11 9.46
N HIS A 31 5.39 -5.03 8.78
CA HIS A 31 4.08 -4.82 8.18
C HIS A 31 4.23 -4.41 6.72
N GLY A 32 3.43 -5.04 5.86
CA GLY A 32 3.32 -4.68 4.46
C GLY A 32 1.86 -4.39 4.12
N ALA A 33 1.65 -3.43 3.24
CA ALA A 33 0.35 -3.02 2.77
C ALA A 33 0.33 -2.96 1.24
N VAL A 34 -0.81 -3.31 0.67
CA VAL A 34 -1.06 -3.25 -0.76
C VAL A 34 -2.43 -2.64 -1.01
N ILE A 35 -2.51 -1.75 -1.99
CA ILE A 35 -3.76 -1.18 -2.50
C ILE A 35 -4.05 -1.92 -3.80
N THR A 36 -5.27 -2.45 -3.92
CA THR A 36 -5.70 -3.18 -5.11
C THR A 36 -6.86 -2.47 -5.81
N HIS A 37 -6.84 -2.49 -7.13
CA HIS A 37 -8.01 -2.12 -7.95
C HIS A 37 -8.67 -3.39 -8.46
N GLY A 38 -9.88 -3.67 -7.97
CA GLY A 38 -10.54 -4.95 -8.20
C GLY A 38 -9.81 -6.09 -7.47
N LEU A 39 -9.86 -7.30 -8.03
CA LEU A 39 -9.45 -8.53 -7.33
C LEU A 39 -8.00 -8.94 -7.57
N HIS A 40 -7.33 -8.40 -8.59
CA HIS A 40 -6.05 -8.95 -9.07
C HIS A 40 -4.99 -7.90 -9.39
N THR A 41 -5.33 -6.61 -9.39
CA THR A 41 -4.40 -5.55 -9.78
C THR A 41 -3.92 -4.82 -8.55
N VAL A 42 -2.64 -4.97 -8.20
CA VAL A 42 -1.98 -4.12 -7.20
C VAL A 42 -1.67 -2.78 -7.86
N VAL A 43 -2.14 -1.69 -7.24
CA VAL A 43 -2.00 -0.32 -7.73
C VAL A 43 -1.15 0.55 -6.80
N GLY A 44 -0.84 0.07 -5.60
CA GLY A 44 0.11 0.68 -4.69
C GLY A 44 0.58 -0.33 -3.66
N PHE A 45 1.77 -0.13 -3.12
CA PHE A 45 2.33 -0.98 -2.08
C PHE A 45 3.26 -0.17 -1.17
N GLY A 46 3.44 -0.64 0.06
CA GLY A 46 4.31 0.01 1.03
C GLY A 46 4.55 -0.87 2.25
N HIS A 47 5.62 -0.57 2.99
CA HIS A 47 5.99 -1.23 4.22
C HIS A 47 6.20 -0.21 5.33
N ASN A 48 6.15 -0.66 6.58
CA ASN A 48 6.46 0.19 7.72
C ASN A 48 7.97 0.38 7.87
N ASP A 49 8.35 1.56 8.33
CA ASP A 49 9.74 1.97 8.53
C ASP A 49 9.85 2.70 9.88
N ASN A 50 10.87 2.40 10.68
CA ASN A 50 11.16 3.06 11.95
C ASN A 50 12.29 4.09 11.84
N THR A 51 12.76 4.35 10.61
CA THR A 51 13.67 5.46 10.34
C THR A 51 12.89 6.76 10.23
N ARG A 52 13.57 7.84 10.63
CA ARG A 52 13.05 9.19 10.53
C ARG A 52 12.74 9.50 9.06
N THR A 53 11.47 9.52 8.72
CA THR A 53 10.99 9.79 7.37
C THR A 53 10.22 11.10 7.35
N SER A 54 10.34 11.87 6.25
CA SER A 54 9.54 13.07 6.05
C SER A 54 8.34 12.75 5.15
N PHE A 55 7.13 12.84 5.72
CA PHE A 55 5.87 12.70 5.00
C PHE A 55 5.15 14.04 4.89
N MET A 56 4.84 14.51 3.67
CA MET A 56 4.08 15.75 3.44
C MET A 56 4.62 16.96 4.25
N GLY A 57 5.93 17.03 4.43
CA GLY A 57 6.59 18.09 5.22
C GLY A 57 6.55 17.90 6.74
N LYS A 58 5.97 16.82 7.25
CA LYS A 58 6.05 16.39 8.65
C LYS A 58 7.12 15.31 8.78
N VAL A 59 7.91 15.42 9.84
CA VAL A 59 8.93 14.43 10.16
C VAL A 59 8.38 13.56 11.27
N ASP A 60 8.23 12.27 10.97
CA ASP A 60 7.78 11.28 11.93
C ASP A 60 8.89 10.25 12.15
N CYS A 61 8.92 9.67 13.36
CA CYS A 61 9.89 8.64 13.72
C CYS A 61 9.55 7.27 13.14
N CYS A 62 8.28 7.04 12.80
CA CYS A 62 7.79 5.80 12.25
C CYS A 62 6.79 6.10 11.12
N LEU A 63 6.92 5.38 10.01
CA LEU A 63 5.95 5.40 8.92
C LEU A 63 5.18 4.07 8.92
N HIS A 64 3.86 4.13 8.91
CA HIS A 64 3.03 2.95 8.77
C HIS A 64 3.00 2.46 7.32
N ALA A 65 2.86 1.14 7.15
CA ALA A 65 2.77 0.50 5.84
C ALA A 65 1.61 1.05 4.99
N GLU A 66 0.45 1.34 5.61
CA GLU A 66 -0.70 1.88 4.87
C GLU A 66 -0.41 3.26 4.29
N ILE A 67 0.26 4.13 5.05
CA ILE A 67 0.63 5.48 4.62
C ILE A 67 1.66 5.40 3.49
N SER A 68 2.66 4.53 3.64
CA SER A 68 3.65 4.25 2.59
C SER A 68 2.99 3.77 1.29
N ALA A 69 2.01 2.86 1.38
CA ALA A 69 1.27 2.38 0.21
C ALA A 69 0.39 3.46 -0.44
N ALA A 70 -0.26 4.30 0.36
CA ALA A 70 -1.04 5.44 -0.13
C ALA A 70 -0.15 6.45 -0.87
N MET A 71 1.04 6.74 -0.34
CA MET A 71 2.01 7.60 -1.00
C MET A 71 2.48 7.04 -2.33
N ASN A 72 2.82 5.75 -2.36
CA ASN A 72 3.22 5.08 -3.59
C ASN A 72 2.12 5.20 -4.65
N PHE A 73 0.87 4.93 -4.26
CA PHE A 73 -0.28 5.11 -5.15
C PHE A 73 -0.45 6.56 -5.64
N ILE A 74 -0.37 7.55 -4.73
CA ILE A 74 -0.52 8.96 -5.11
C ILE A 74 0.59 9.38 -6.09
N ASN A 75 1.84 9.03 -5.78
CA ASN A 75 2.99 9.44 -6.59
C ASN A 75 3.04 8.74 -7.94
N CYS A 76 2.76 7.43 -7.99
CA CYS A 76 2.85 6.65 -9.22
C CYS A 76 1.59 6.74 -10.09
N ILE A 77 0.40 6.93 -9.51
CA ILE A 77 -0.86 6.86 -10.26
C ILE A 77 -1.57 8.20 -10.29
N VAL A 78 -1.87 8.79 -9.13
CA VAL A 78 -2.68 10.02 -9.06
C VAL A 78 -1.98 11.18 -9.75
N ARG A 79 -0.69 11.40 -9.43
CA ARG A 79 0.11 12.50 -10.03
C ARG A 79 0.36 12.34 -11.52
N HIS A 80 0.37 11.11 -12.03
CA HIS A 80 0.56 10.83 -13.45
C HIS A 80 -0.73 10.95 -14.26
N ASN A 81 -1.90 10.98 -13.58
CA ASN A 81 -3.19 11.12 -14.24
C ASN A 81 -4.17 12.01 -13.43
N PRO A 82 -3.80 13.27 -13.15
CA PRO A 82 -4.54 14.11 -12.22
C PRO A 82 -5.99 14.36 -12.66
N LYS A 83 -6.26 14.47 -13.96
CA LYS A 83 -7.63 14.68 -14.50
C LYS A 83 -8.62 13.55 -14.19
N LYS A 84 -8.13 12.34 -13.87
CA LYS A 84 -8.98 11.19 -13.53
C LYS A 84 -9.32 11.13 -12.04
N TYR A 85 -8.50 11.76 -11.19
CA TYR A 85 -8.55 11.61 -9.73
C TYR A 85 -8.78 12.92 -8.97
N CYS A 86 -8.59 14.07 -9.63
CA CYS A 86 -9.02 15.38 -9.15
C CYS A 86 -10.42 15.66 -9.71
N PHE A 87 -11.37 15.97 -8.82
CA PHE A 87 -12.68 16.53 -9.16
C PHE A 87 -12.62 18.06 -9.05
#